data_AF-A0A258LFT2-F1
#
_entry.id   AF-A0A258LFT2-F1
#
_cell.length_a   1.000
_cell.length_b   1.000
_cell.length_c   1.000
_cell.angle_alpha   90.00
_cell.angle_beta   90.00
_cell.angle_gamma   90.00
#
_symmetry.space_group_name_H-M   'P 1'
#
loop_
_entity.id
_entity.type
_entity.pdbx_description
1 polymer ?
#
loop_
_entity_poly.entity_id
_entity_poly.type
_entity_poly.pdbx_seq_one_letter_code
_entity_poly.pdbx_strand_id
1 'polypeptide(L)'
;MTEAKILPRMQVHYREVVRAQMQKEFNYTNTFEVPTLEKIVINMGVGEAAADQKKLDAAVAELTLIAGQKPIKTISKKAIAGFKIRAGLPIGCKVTLRKAKMYEFLDRLVTIALPRVRDFRGIPAG
;
A
#
# COMPACT_ATOMS: atom_id res chain seq x y z
N MET A 1 -18.89 21.64 13.46
CA MET A 1 -19.60 20.37 13.70
C MET A 1 -18.60 19.26 13.44
N THR A 2 -18.08 18.65 14.51
CA THR A 2 -16.99 17.68 14.42
C THR A 2 -17.58 16.33 14.01
N GLU A 3 -17.56 16.01 12.72
CA GLU A 3 -18.01 14.71 12.22
C GLU A 3 -17.28 13.60 12.99
N ALA A 4 -18.06 12.71 13.61
CA ALA A 4 -17.55 11.54 14.29
C ALA A 4 -16.71 10.74 13.29
N LYS A 5 -15.43 10.53 13.63
CA LYS A 5 -14.48 9.83 12.77
C LYS A 5 -14.91 8.37 12.63
N ILE A 6 -15.66 8.06 11.57
CA ILE A 6 -16.15 6.72 11.28
C ILE A 6 -14.94 5.80 11.10
N LEU A 7 -14.88 4.72 11.90
CA LEU A 7 -13.83 3.71 11.77
C LEU A 7 -13.98 2.97 10.42
N PRO A 8 -12.89 2.72 9.68
CA PRO A 8 -12.97 1.96 8.44
C PRO A 8 -13.59 0.59 8.63
N ARG A 9 -14.45 0.16 7.70
CA ARG A 9 -15.16 -1.13 7.74
C ARG A 9 -14.22 -2.31 8.02
N MET A 10 -13.10 -2.39 7.30
CA MET A 10 -12.10 -3.44 7.49
C MET A 10 -11.39 -3.38 8.85
N GLN A 11 -11.27 -2.20 9.45
CA GLN A 11 -10.71 -2.06 10.79
C GLN A 11 -11.67 -2.59 11.87
N VAL A 12 -12.97 -2.33 11.71
CA VAL A 12 -14.02 -2.87 12.59
C VAL A 12 -14.07 -4.39 12.46
N HIS A 13 -14.14 -4.89 11.23
CA HIS A 13 -14.16 -6.33 10.95
C HIS A 13 -12.94 -7.07 11.54
N TYR A 14 -11.75 -6.49 11.43
CA TYR A 14 -10.55 -7.06 12.03
C TYR A 14 -10.67 -7.17 13.57
N ARG A 15 -11.18 -6.13 14.24
CA ARG A 15 -11.27 -6.08 15.70
C ARG A 15 -12.31 -7.03 16.28
N GLU A 16 -13.47 -7.12 15.63
CA GLU A 16 -14.63 -7.85 16.16
C GLU A 16 -14.63 -9.32 15.73
N VAL A 17 -14.25 -9.60 14.48
CA VAL A 17 -14.36 -10.93 13.90
C VAL A 17 -13.01 -11.62 13.81
N VAL A 18 -12.06 -11.04 13.07
CA VAL A 18 -10.79 -11.71 12.76
C VAL A 18 -9.96 -11.96 14.02
N ARG A 19 -9.87 -10.98 14.92
CA ARG A 19 -9.08 -11.12 16.16
C ARG A 19 -9.61 -12.25 17.05
N ALA A 20 -10.93 -12.36 17.18
CA ALA A 20 -11.57 -13.40 17.99
C ALA A 20 -11.40 -14.79 17.36
N GLN A 21 -11.48 -14.90 16.03
CA GLN A 21 -11.25 -16.15 15.32
C GLN A 21 -9.80 -16.61 15.44
N MET A 22 -8.84 -15.71 15.21
CA MET A 22 -7.41 -16.00 15.33
C MET A 22 -7.02 -16.44 16.75
N GLN A 23 -7.58 -15.80 17.78
CA GLN A 23 -7.31 -16.20 19.16
C GLN A 23 -7.82 -17.62 19.47
N LYS A 24 -8.98 -18.01 18.93
CA LYS A 24 -9.54 -19.35 19.10
C LYS A 24 -8.80 -20.41 18.29
N GLU A 25 -8.41 -20.09 17.07
CA GLU A 25 -7.76 -21.03 16.14
C GLU A 25 -6.31 -21.34 16.57
N PHE A 26 -5.57 -20.32 17.00
CA PHE A 26 -4.15 -20.43 17.34
C PHE A 26 -3.87 -20.46 18.85
N ASN A 27 -4.92 -20.43 19.70
CA ASN A 27 -4.84 -20.49 21.16
C ASN A 27 -3.87 -19.46 21.78
N TYR A 28 -3.85 -18.22 21.26
CA TYR A 28 -3.02 -17.14 21.82
C TYR A 28 -3.41 -16.82 23.27
N THR A 29 -2.43 -16.87 24.16
CA THR A 29 -2.65 -16.60 25.59
C THR A 29 -2.78 -15.11 25.87
N ASN A 30 -2.09 -14.28 25.07
CA ASN A 30 -2.11 -12.83 25.19
C ASN A 30 -2.76 -12.20 23.96
N THR A 31 -3.71 -11.28 24.19
CA THR A 31 -4.45 -10.63 23.10
C THR A 31 -3.57 -9.77 22.20
N PHE A 32 -2.37 -9.39 22.65
CA PHE A 32 -1.39 -8.65 21.83
C PHE A 32 -0.53 -9.54 20.93
N GLU A 33 -0.59 -10.87 21.07
CA GLU A 33 0.09 -11.82 20.17
C GLU A 33 -0.63 -11.93 18.82
N VAL A 34 -1.91 -11.53 18.76
CA VAL A 34 -2.70 -11.63 17.54
C VAL A 34 -2.10 -10.73 16.45
N PRO A 35 -1.78 -11.27 15.26
CA PRO A 35 -1.13 -10.51 14.18
C PRO A 35 -1.96 -9.30 13.75
N THR A 36 -1.31 -8.13 13.67
CA THR A 36 -1.91 -6.87 13.22
C THR A 36 -1.23 -6.33 11.97
N LEU A 37 -1.96 -5.59 11.15
CA LEU A 37 -1.39 -4.86 10.01
C LEU A 37 -0.69 -3.58 10.50
N GLU A 38 0.63 -3.50 10.33
CA GLU A 38 1.42 -2.34 10.77
C GLU A 38 1.40 -1.19 9.75
N LYS A 39 1.54 -1.53 8.46
CA LYS A 39 1.57 -0.60 7.33
C LYS A 39 1.34 -1.31 6.00
N ILE A 40 0.84 -0.56 5.02
CA ILE A 40 0.88 -0.96 3.61
C ILE A 40 1.78 0.04 2.88
N VAL A 41 2.78 -0.47 2.17
CA VAL A 41 3.67 0.34 1.33
C VAL A 41 3.33 0.08 -0.13
N ILE A 42 2.91 1.12 -0.84
CA ILE A 42 2.72 1.05 -2.28
C ILE A 42 3.94 1.67 -2.92
N ASN A 43 4.59 0.94 -3.82
CA ASN A 43 5.81 1.33 -4.49
C ASN A 43 5.61 1.18 -6.00
N MET A 44 5.98 2.22 -6.74
CA MET A 44 5.98 2.22 -8.19
C MET A 44 7.41 2.57 -8.66
N GLY A 45 8.06 1.58 -9.27
CA GLY A 45 9.31 1.79 -10.00
C GLY A 45 9.01 2.33 -11.39
N VAL A 46 9.51 3.51 -11.71
CA VAL A 46 9.32 4.15 -13.01
C VAL A 46 10.67 4.15 -13.71
N GLY A 47 11.05 3.02 -14.32
CA GLY A 47 12.39 2.84 -14.89
C GLY A 47 12.77 3.87 -15.97
N GLU A 48 11.76 4.41 -16.67
CA GLU A 48 11.92 5.45 -17.69
C GLU A 48 12.06 6.86 -17.10
N ALA A 49 11.85 7.04 -15.78
CA ALA A 49 11.98 8.33 -15.10
C ALA A 49 13.39 8.92 -15.21
N ALA A 50 14.40 8.08 -15.42
CA ALA A 50 15.77 8.52 -15.63
C ALA A 50 15.94 9.34 -16.93
N ALA A 51 15.11 9.07 -17.94
CA ALA A 51 15.12 9.77 -19.23
C ALA A 51 14.04 10.85 -19.31
N ASP A 52 12.87 10.62 -18.73
CA ASP A 52 11.74 11.56 -18.75
C ASP A 52 11.11 11.75 -17.36
N GLN A 53 11.40 12.89 -16.76
CA GLN A 53 10.89 13.26 -15.44
C GLN A 53 9.38 13.51 -15.44
N LYS A 54 8.75 13.81 -16.59
CA LYS A 54 7.29 14.02 -16.68
C LYS A 54 6.52 12.73 -16.39
N LYS A 55 7.05 11.57 -16.80
CA LYS A 55 6.47 10.26 -16.48
C LYS A 55 6.48 9.98 -14.98
N LEU A 56 7.52 10.43 -14.28
CA LEU A 56 7.56 10.34 -12.82
C LEU A 56 6.50 11.23 -12.16
N ASP A 57 6.29 12.44 -12.68
CA ASP A 57 5.26 13.34 -12.15
C ASP A 57 3.85 12.80 -12.38
N ALA A 58 3.60 12.19 -13.55
CA ALA A 58 2.34 11.49 -13.83
C ALA A 58 2.11 10.31 -12.86
N ALA A 59 3.12 9.45 -12.66
CA ALA A 59 3.06 8.35 -11.69
C ALA A 59 2.77 8.83 -10.26
N VAL A 60 3.37 9.96 -9.84
CA VAL A 60 3.10 10.58 -8.54
C VAL A 60 1.65 11.07 -8.46
N ALA A 61 1.11 11.67 -9.51
CA ALA A 61 -0.27 12.14 -9.55
C ALA A 61 -1.26 10.96 -9.46
N GLU A 62 -1.07 9.91 -10.26
CA GLU A 62 -1.89 8.70 -10.22
C GLU A 62 -1.86 8.01 -8.86
N LEU A 63 -0.66 7.84 -8.29
CA LEU A 63 -0.52 7.21 -6.98
C LEU A 63 -1.12 8.09 -5.85
N THR A 64 -1.11 9.41 -6.01
CA THR A 64 -1.81 10.33 -5.10
C THR A 64 -3.32 10.08 -5.14
N LEU A 65 -3.91 9.93 -6.33
CA LEU A 65 -5.34 9.65 -6.51
C LEU A 65 -5.72 8.30 -5.89
N ILE A 66 -4.90 7.28 -6.08
CA ILE A 66 -5.14 5.93 -5.52
C ILE A 66 -5.05 5.97 -3.98
N ALA A 67 -3.94 6.49 -3.46
CA ALA A 67 -3.60 6.39 -2.04
C ALA A 67 -4.24 7.48 -1.15
N GLY A 68 -4.74 8.58 -1.74
CA GLY A 68 -5.25 9.72 -0.97
C GLY A 68 -4.16 10.41 -0.13
N GLN A 69 -2.91 10.28 -0.55
CA GLN A 69 -1.73 10.84 0.11
C GLN A 69 -0.62 11.05 -0.92
N LYS A 70 0.03 12.22 -0.88
CA LYS A 70 1.14 12.54 -1.78
C LYS A 70 2.32 11.57 -1.57
N PRO A 71 2.74 10.82 -2.61
CA PRO A 71 3.89 9.93 -2.56
C PRO A 71 5.21 10.68 -2.46
N ILE A 72 6.23 9.99 -1.95
CA ILE A 72 7.62 10.45 -1.92
C ILE A 72 8.33 9.90 -3.15
N LYS A 73 9.06 10.76 -3.87
CA LYS A 73 9.94 10.35 -4.96
C LYS A 73 11.16 9.62 -4.39
N THR A 74 11.45 8.41 -4.89
CA THR A 74 12.60 7.61 -4.48
C THR A 74 13.80 7.91 -5.38
N ILE A 75 14.94 8.16 -4.75
CA ILE A 75 16.21 8.42 -5.44
C ILE A 75 17.06 7.16 -5.52
N SER A 76 17.87 7.06 -6.58
CA SER A 76 18.88 6.03 -6.74
C SER A 76 20.02 6.23 -5.73
N LYS A 77 20.43 5.14 -5.07
CA LYS A 77 21.60 5.14 -4.16
C LYS A 77 22.90 4.83 -4.88
N LYS A 78 22.84 4.13 -6.01
CA LYS A 78 24.00 3.65 -6.79
C LYS A 78 23.88 4.12 -8.23
N ALA A 79 25.03 4.34 -8.87
CA ALA A 79 25.11 4.55 -10.30
C ALA A 79 25.25 3.18 -10.99
N ILE A 80 24.45 2.93 -12.02
CA ILE A 80 24.48 1.68 -12.80
C ILE A 80 24.42 2.05 -14.28
N ALA A 81 25.53 1.84 -14.99
CA ALA A 81 25.69 2.24 -16.38
C ALA A 81 24.68 1.53 -17.32
N GLY A 82 24.41 0.24 -17.09
CA GLY A 82 23.47 -0.54 -17.90
C GLY A 82 22.03 -0.01 -17.90
N PHE A 83 21.61 0.64 -16.80
CA PHE A 83 20.30 1.29 -16.70
C PHE A 83 20.37 2.80 -16.95
N LYS A 84 21.55 3.34 -17.29
CA LYS A 84 21.81 4.78 -17.44
C LYS A 84 21.45 5.60 -16.20
N ILE A 85 21.55 5.00 -15.00
CA ILE A 85 21.19 5.63 -13.73
C ILE A 85 22.44 6.23 -13.08
N ARG A 86 22.36 7.50 -12.68
CA ARG A 86 23.35 8.18 -11.82
C ARG A 86 22.85 8.18 -10.37
N ALA A 87 23.74 8.29 -9.38
CA ALA A 87 23.34 8.43 -7.98
C ALA A 87 22.59 9.74 -7.75
N GLY A 88 21.55 9.71 -6.90
CA GLY A 88 20.70 10.88 -6.60
C GLY A 88 19.58 11.14 -7.62
N LEU A 89 19.46 10.31 -8.66
CA LEU A 89 18.43 10.47 -9.68
C LEU A 89 17.08 9.94 -9.17
N PRO A 90 15.96 10.67 -9.32
CA PRO A 90 14.63 10.16 -9.02
C PRO A 90 14.21 9.05 -9.99
N ILE A 91 13.91 7.85 -9.48
CA ILE A 91 13.62 6.66 -10.30
C ILE A 91 12.24 6.04 -10.03
N GLY A 92 11.52 6.54 -9.04
CA GLY A 92 10.22 6.00 -8.69
C GLY A 92 9.52 6.81 -7.62
N CYS A 93 8.39 6.31 -7.17
CA CYS A 93 7.65 6.91 -6.09
C CYS A 93 7.07 5.85 -5.15
N LYS A 94 6.94 6.18 -3.88
CA LYS A 94 6.33 5.30 -2.89
C LYS A 94 5.48 6.08 -1.90
N VAL A 95 4.48 5.41 -1.36
CA VAL A 95 3.65 5.93 -0.26
C VAL A 95 3.51 4.85 0.81
N THR A 96 3.53 5.26 2.07
CA THR A 96 3.32 4.36 3.21
C THR A 96 2.04 4.77 3.90
N LEU A 97 1.07 3.87 3.87
CA LEU A 97 -0.24 4.01 4.50
C LEU A 97 -0.22 3.33 5.86
N ARG A 98 -0.75 4.02 6.87
CA ARG A 98 -0.86 3.53 8.25
C ARG A 98 -2.23 3.89 8.82
N LYS A 99 -2.63 3.24 9.91
CA LYS A 99 -3.89 3.50 10.63
C LYS A 99 -5.09 3.41 9.68
N ALA A 100 -6.05 4.34 9.77
CA ALA A 100 -7.31 4.28 9.02
C ALA A 100 -7.11 4.21 7.49
N LYS A 101 -6.25 5.05 6.92
CA LYS A 101 -5.99 5.09 5.45
C LYS A 101 -5.49 3.75 4.89
N MET A 102 -4.78 2.97 5.71
CA MET A 102 -4.32 1.64 5.33
C MET A 102 -5.50 0.67 5.18
N TYR A 103 -6.43 0.66 6.14
CA TYR A 103 -7.61 -0.19 6.09
C TYR A 103 -8.58 0.22 4.97
N GLU A 104 -8.73 1.52 4.70
CA GLU A 104 -9.53 2.01 3.56
C GLU A 104 -8.92 1.63 2.21
N PHE A 105 -7.59 1.69 2.09
CA PHE A 105 -6.91 1.22 0.88
C PHE A 105 -7.08 -0.29 0.71
N LEU A 106 -6.90 -1.08 1.78
CA LEU A 106 -7.09 -2.52 1.76
C LEU A 106 -8.52 -2.89 1.33
N ASP A 107 -9.51 -2.18 1.87
CA ASP A 107 -10.92 -2.41 1.53
C ASP A 107 -11.20 -2.16 0.04
N ARG A 108 -10.73 -1.03 -0.50
CA ARG A 108 -10.86 -0.70 -1.93
C ARG A 108 -10.08 -1.69 -2.81
N LEU A 109 -8.90 -2.13 -2.37
CA LEU A 109 -8.09 -3.09 -3.10
C LEU A 109 -8.83 -4.43 -3.23
N VAL A 110 -9.28 -5.00 -2.12
CA VAL A 110 -9.88 -6.34 -2.09
C VAL A 110 -11.28 -6.34 -2.70
N THR A 111 -12.09 -5.33 -2.38
CA THR A 111 -13.52 -5.32 -2.75
C THR A 111 -13.77 -4.78 -4.15
N ILE A 112 -12.93 -3.88 -4.65
CA ILE A 112 -13.17 -3.17 -5.92
C ILE A 112 -12.09 -3.48 -6.94
N ALA A 113 -10.81 -3.33 -6.59
CA ALA A 113 -9.73 -3.40 -7.57
C ALA A 113 -9.45 -4.84 -8.03
N LEU A 114 -9.29 -5.80 -7.11
CA LEU A 114 -8.98 -7.20 -7.47
C LEU A 114 -10.06 -7.86 -8.34
N PRO A 115 -11.37 -7.74 -8.06
CA PRO A 115 -12.40 -8.31 -8.92
C PRO A 115 -12.48 -7.69 -10.31
N ARG A 116 -11.95 -6.47 -10.49
CA ARG A 116 -11.90 -5.77 -11.78
C ARG A 116 -10.66 -6.13 -12.61
N VAL A 117 -9.72 -6.91 -12.07
CA VAL A 117 -8.54 -7.37 -12.81
C VAL A 117 -8.99 -8.38 -13.85
N ARG A 118 -8.55 -8.18 -15.11
CA ARG A 118 -8.85 -9.11 -16.21
C ARG A 118 -8.24 -10.48 -15.90
N ASP A 119 -9.03 -11.53 -16.07
CA ASP A 119 -8.65 -12.93 -15.83
C ASP A 119 -8.09 -13.18 -14.42
N PHE A 120 -8.70 -12.57 -13.39
CA PHE A 120 -8.26 -12.75 -12.00
C PHE A 120 -8.52 -14.19 -11.51
N ARG A 121 -7.44 -14.95 -11.28
CA ARG A 121 -7.49 -16.34 -10.76
C ARG A 121 -7.20 -16.46 -9.26
N GLY A 122 -7.25 -15.36 -8.53
CA GLY A 122 -6.80 -15.29 -7.14
C GLY A 122 -5.34 -14.87 -7.01
N ILE A 123 -4.92 -14.63 -5.77
CA ILE A 123 -3.53 -14.28 -5.43
C ILE A 123 -2.77 -15.58 -5.16
N PRO A 124 -1.62 -15.82 -5.80
CA PRO A 124 -0.80 -17.00 -5.49
C PRO A 124 -0.43 -17.02 -4.01
N ALA A 125 -0.63 -18.17 -3.36
CA ALA A 125 0.03 -18.45 -2.09
C ALA A 125 1.52 -18.65 -2.42
N GLY A 126 2.34 -17.66 -2.07
CA GLY A 126 3.79 -17.73 -2.25
C GLY A 126 4.43 -18.81 -1.39
#